data_AF-F9NU47-F1
#
_entry.id   AF-F9NU47-F1
#
_cell.length_a   1.000
_cell.length_b   1.000
_cell.length_c   1.000
_cell.angle_alpha   90.00
_cell.angle_beta   90.00
_cell.angle_gamma   90.00
#
_symmetry.space_group_name_H-M   'P 1'
#
loop_
_entity.id
_entity.type
_entity.pdbx_description
1 polymer ?
#
loop_
_entity_poly.entity_id
_entity_poly.type
_entity_poly.pdbx_seq_one_letter_code
_entity_poly.pdbx_strand_id
1 'polypeptide(L)'
;MTTSAMRKFVASMLGAVLALAGVLIAPAAWAAGPTVTVTPVGREGGDITIKGKGFSTTGFGVYVAVAPASVNEFYGNSDKFYGYDPTKDATESPSTVWVYTPSQEAIGSKFAQGKPMTSDGSFTITMKAPAFQQGKDYVVLTTKAHGVGKKDKSDDTRTPVTYREAGQTPAGPTTPTVPAKQPTKQPSKQAEPRKQPTKQAAPTKQTGPNEQNPATRMKAGEKPQSRAAHHTITKRVCTTGASKVTSGSLTWGIRTSFTSYLRGPIAKGSWQLSGGANWNGSAFTFPLTSGSYDPATKSGSVKYSGSVHMTGHHGILDMTLAEPSLEIKGSTGHLYLDVKSSSMDGKKTNYGRVDFATFQVSTSGNSAIKGSSVKLTATGAKAFAGFYKAGEPMNPLSTNLTSSADKVCHNVTVDAVTGKVIGGDSGKGAGRGLPATGAEGPATDDIDLAIAGGLALTVVVSTVVVCRRHAARI
;
A
#
# COMPACT_ATOMS: atom_id res chain seq x y z
N MET A 1 -12.79 -81.45 -28.15
CA MET A 1 -11.62 -81.78 -28.99
C MET A 1 -10.98 -80.47 -29.45
N THR A 2 -9.66 -80.47 -29.62
CA THR A 2 -8.83 -79.49 -30.38
C THR A 2 -9.02 -77.98 -30.11
N THR A 3 -8.17 -77.48 -29.21
CA THR A 3 -7.36 -76.25 -29.32
C THR A 3 -7.37 -75.47 -30.66
N SER A 4 -7.50 -74.14 -30.58
CA SER A 4 -6.43 -73.20 -30.97
C SER A 4 -6.79 -71.77 -30.56
N ALA A 5 -5.80 -70.99 -30.11
CA ALA A 5 -5.96 -69.58 -29.79
C ALA A 5 -5.05 -68.74 -30.69
N MET A 6 -5.55 -67.67 -31.29
CA MET A 6 -4.70 -66.49 -31.53
C MET A 6 -5.46 -65.17 -31.76
N ARG A 7 -4.89 -64.13 -31.13
CA ARG A 7 -5.18 -62.70 -31.27
C ARG A 7 -5.10 -62.22 -32.73
N LYS A 8 -5.92 -61.22 -33.12
CA LYS A 8 -5.49 -59.87 -33.56
C LYS A 8 -6.63 -58.96 -34.05
N PHE A 9 -6.66 -57.74 -33.49
CA PHE A 9 -6.93 -56.43 -34.11
C PHE A 9 -8.08 -56.18 -35.13
N VAL A 10 -9.04 -55.37 -34.67
CA VAL A 10 -9.47 -54.06 -35.23
C VAL A 10 -10.32 -53.97 -36.52
N ALA A 11 -11.54 -53.45 -36.30
CA ALA A 11 -12.37 -52.54 -37.12
C ALA A 11 -12.70 -52.87 -38.59
N SER A 12 -14.01 -52.86 -38.92
CA SER A 12 -14.59 -51.71 -39.62
C SER A 12 -16.13 -51.69 -39.65
N MET A 13 -16.70 -50.49 -39.86
CA MET A 13 -17.99 -50.20 -40.51
C MET A 13 -19.28 -50.92 -40.06
N LEU A 14 -20.13 -50.18 -39.33
CA LEU A 14 -21.59 -50.13 -39.58
C LEU A 14 -22.15 -48.82 -39.01
N GLY A 15 -23.05 -48.07 -39.66
CA GLY A 15 -23.70 -48.34 -40.95
C GLY A 15 -25.16 -47.87 -41.02
N ALA A 16 -25.51 -46.80 -40.30
CA ALA A 16 -26.67 -45.93 -40.52
C ALA A 16 -28.11 -46.42 -40.20
N VAL A 17 -28.94 -45.41 -39.88
CA VAL A 17 -30.42 -45.33 -39.92
C VAL A 17 -31.25 -46.08 -38.84
N LEU A 18 -31.76 -45.31 -37.86
CA LEU A 18 -33.21 -45.16 -37.67
C LEU A 18 -33.52 -43.76 -37.08
N ALA A 19 -34.75 -43.26 -37.25
CA ALA A 19 -35.03 -41.82 -37.31
C ALA A 19 -36.20 -41.34 -36.42
N LEU A 20 -36.28 -40.01 -36.26
CA LEU A 20 -37.40 -39.20 -35.73
C LEU A 20 -37.92 -39.50 -34.29
N ALA A 21 -37.39 -38.75 -33.32
CA ALA A 21 -38.16 -38.11 -32.24
C ALA A 21 -37.35 -37.01 -31.54
N GLY A 22 -36.81 -36.05 -32.30
CA GLY A 22 -36.00 -34.95 -31.76
C GLY A 22 -36.73 -33.62 -31.87
N VAL A 23 -37.32 -33.15 -30.76
CA VAL A 23 -37.66 -31.71 -30.65
C VAL A 23 -36.35 -30.95 -30.79
N LEU A 24 -36.25 -30.09 -31.81
CA LEU A 24 -35.14 -29.17 -31.96
C LEU A 24 -35.21 -28.08 -30.89
N ILE A 25 -34.82 -28.44 -29.67
CA ILE A 25 -34.16 -27.49 -28.78
C ILE A 25 -32.83 -27.20 -29.45
N ALA A 26 -32.83 -26.23 -30.37
CA ALA A 26 -31.60 -25.58 -30.76
C ALA A 26 -30.94 -25.10 -29.44
N PRO A 27 -29.71 -25.54 -29.12
CA PRO A 27 -29.01 -24.92 -28.00
C PRO A 27 -28.97 -23.43 -28.33
N ALA A 28 -29.49 -22.61 -27.40
CA ALA A 28 -29.51 -21.17 -27.59
C ALA A 28 -28.12 -20.74 -28.07
N ALA A 29 -28.05 -20.00 -29.17
CA ALA A 29 -26.78 -19.54 -29.69
C ALA A 29 -26.16 -18.63 -28.63
N TRP A 30 -25.27 -19.20 -27.80
CA TRP A 30 -24.46 -18.44 -26.86
C TRP A 30 -23.71 -17.45 -27.73
N ALA A 31 -24.06 -16.16 -27.58
CA ALA A 31 -23.38 -15.10 -28.30
C ALA A 31 -21.88 -15.27 -28.02
N ALA A 32 -21.11 -15.56 -29.06
CA ALA A 32 -19.68 -15.80 -28.91
C ALA A 32 -19.08 -14.58 -28.22
N GLY A 33 -18.44 -14.82 -27.07
CA GLY A 33 -17.81 -13.75 -26.30
C GLY A 33 -16.79 -12.99 -27.15
N PRO A 34 -16.38 -11.78 -26.72
CA PRO A 34 -15.47 -10.96 -27.49
C PRO A 34 -14.20 -11.73 -27.87
N THR A 35 -13.73 -11.47 -29.09
CA THR A 35 -12.57 -12.15 -29.67
C THR A 35 -11.46 -11.14 -29.95
N VAL A 36 -10.22 -11.56 -29.71
CA VAL A 36 -9.02 -10.78 -30.01
C VAL A 36 -8.08 -11.60 -30.86
N THR A 37 -7.65 -11.01 -31.97
CA THR A 37 -6.59 -11.54 -32.84
C THR A 37 -5.37 -10.65 -32.76
N VAL A 38 -4.19 -11.26 -32.81
CA VAL A 38 -2.89 -10.58 -32.68
C VAL A 38 -2.02 -11.01 -33.86
N THR A 39 -1.41 -10.06 -34.56
CA THR A 39 -0.43 -10.39 -35.61
C THR A 39 0.81 -11.03 -34.99
N PRO A 40 1.33 -12.15 -35.51
CA PRO A 40 2.58 -12.73 -35.04
C PRO A 40 3.72 -11.70 -35.11
N VAL A 41 4.55 -11.62 -34.07
CA VAL A 41 5.67 -10.68 -33.97
C VAL A 41 6.98 -11.34 -34.41
N GLY A 42 7.98 -10.55 -34.84
CA GLY A 42 9.33 -11.06 -35.07
C GLY A 42 9.99 -11.49 -33.75
N ARG A 43 11.05 -12.32 -33.81
CA ARG A 43 11.73 -12.81 -32.59
C ARG A 43 12.47 -11.70 -31.85
N GLU A 44 12.78 -10.61 -32.53
CA GLU A 44 13.28 -9.35 -32.01
C GLU A 44 12.23 -8.54 -31.22
N GLY A 45 10.95 -8.93 -31.26
CA GLY A 45 9.85 -8.16 -30.70
C GLY A 45 9.39 -7.05 -31.65
N GLY A 46 8.79 -5.98 -31.12
CA GLY A 46 8.35 -4.82 -31.90
C GLY A 46 6.85 -4.64 -31.92
N ASP A 47 6.32 -3.99 -32.94
CA ASP A 47 4.89 -3.66 -33.02
C ASP A 47 4.03 -4.88 -33.38
N ILE A 48 2.92 -5.04 -32.65
CA ILE A 48 1.84 -5.97 -32.95
C ILE A 48 0.55 -5.20 -33.21
N THR A 49 -0.17 -5.59 -34.26
CA THR A 49 -1.54 -5.15 -34.50
C THR A 49 -2.49 -6.09 -33.76
N ILE A 50 -3.33 -5.50 -32.92
CA ILE A 50 -4.35 -6.19 -32.12
C ILE A 50 -5.72 -5.78 -32.67
N LYS A 51 -6.55 -6.76 -33.05
CA LYS A 51 -7.92 -6.52 -33.53
C LYS A 51 -8.92 -7.22 -32.63
N GLY A 52 -9.85 -6.43 -32.06
CA GLY A 52 -10.96 -6.93 -31.25
C GLY A 52 -12.28 -6.94 -32.01
N LYS A 53 -13.20 -7.84 -31.65
CA LYS A 53 -14.60 -7.87 -32.12
C LYS A 53 -15.55 -8.35 -31.02
N GLY A 54 -16.79 -7.88 -31.02
CA GLY A 54 -17.85 -8.34 -30.12
C GLY A 54 -17.77 -7.77 -28.70
N PHE A 55 -17.07 -6.65 -28.50
CA PHE A 55 -16.94 -5.99 -27.21
C PHE A 55 -18.15 -5.13 -26.86
N SER A 56 -18.38 -4.88 -25.56
CA SER A 56 -19.46 -3.99 -25.12
C SER A 56 -19.27 -2.57 -25.64
N THR A 57 -20.21 -2.10 -26.45
CA THR A 57 -20.29 -0.70 -26.92
C THR A 57 -20.92 0.24 -25.89
N THR A 58 -21.40 -0.29 -24.76
CA THR A 58 -21.95 0.47 -23.63
C THR A 58 -20.92 0.69 -22.53
N GLY A 59 -21.09 1.75 -21.73
CA GLY A 59 -20.19 2.10 -20.64
C GLY A 59 -18.93 2.83 -21.12
N PHE A 60 -17.76 2.37 -20.65
CA PHE A 60 -16.47 3.03 -20.88
C PHE A 60 -15.58 2.33 -21.94
N GLY A 61 -15.97 1.16 -22.45
CA GLY A 61 -15.11 0.33 -23.32
C GLY A 61 -14.14 -0.55 -22.56
N VAL A 62 -12.99 -0.87 -23.15
CA VAL A 62 -12.03 -1.86 -22.61
C VAL A 62 -10.61 -1.30 -22.48
N TYR A 63 -9.87 -1.83 -21.51
CA TYR A 63 -8.41 -1.71 -21.49
C TYR A 63 -7.79 -2.91 -22.21
N VAL A 64 -6.67 -2.66 -22.90
CA VAL A 64 -5.87 -3.68 -23.59
C VAL A 64 -4.42 -3.54 -23.13
N ALA A 65 -3.78 -4.66 -22.80
CA ALA A 65 -2.38 -4.69 -22.36
C ALA A 65 -1.65 -5.93 -22.85
N VAL A 66 -0.33 -5.81 -23.07
CA VAL A 66 0.57 -6.96 -23.28
C VAL A 66 1.20 -7.32 -21.94
N ALA A 67 1.01 -8.55 -21.47
CA ALA A 67 1.45 -9.01 -20.16
C ALA A 67 2.16 -10.38 -20.24
N PRO A 68 3.09 -10.70 -19.33
CA PRO A 68 3.60 -12.05 -19.19
C PRO A 68 2.46 -13.06 -18.98
N ALA A 69 2.57 -14.26 -19.54
CA ALA A 69 1.55 -15.30 -19.45
C ALA A 69 1.33 -15.85 -18.02
N SER A 70 2.14 -15.45 -17.04
CA SER A 70 1.90 -15.69 -15.61
C SER A 70 0.94 -14.67 -14.97
N VAL A 71 0.58 -13.58 -15.65
CA VAL A 71 -0.41 -12.61 -15.18
C VAL A 71 -1.81 -13.13 -15.50
N ASN A 72 -2.56 -13.46 -14.45
CA ASN A 72 -3.90 -14.05 -14.54
C ASN A 72 -5.04 -13.02 -14.41
N GLU A 73 -4.77 -11.83 -13.88
CA GLU A 73 -5.75 -10.75 -13.73
C GLU A 73 -5.21 -9.43 -14.28
N PHE A 74 -6.04 -8.68 -14.99
CA PHE A 74 -5.68 -7.34 -15.47
C PHE A 74 -5.52 -6.33 -14.32
N TYR A 75 -6.54 -6.23 -13.46
CA TYR A 75 -6.59 -5.21 -12.41
C TYR A 75 -5.63 -5.48 -11.26
N GLY A 76 -4.67 -4.58 -11.06
CA GLY A 76 -3.66 -4.67 -10.00
C GLY A 76 -2.35 -5.33 -10.43
N ASN A 77 -2.11 -5.50 -11.74
CA ASN A 77 -0.86 -6.01 -12.30
C ASN A 77 -0.26 -5.09 -13.38
N SER A 78 -0.65 -3.81 -13.42
CA SER A 78 -0.21 -2.85 -14.45
C SER A 78 1.28 -2.55 -14.42
N ASP A 79 1.92 -2.73 -13.25
CA ASP A 79 3.36 -2.70 -13.02
C ASP A 79 4.13 -3.84 -13.74
N LYS A 80 3.43 -4.91 -14.12
CA LYS A 80 3.98 -6.10 -14.79
C LYS A 80 3.71 -6.11 -16.29
N PHE A 81 2.95 -5.15 -16.80
CA PHE A 81 2.64 -5.05 -18.23
C PHE A 81 3.87 -4.57 -19.00
N TYR A 82 4.03 -5.08 -20.22
CA TYR A 82 5.14 -4.69 -21.07
C TYR A 82 4.99 -3.22 -21.51
N GLY A 83 6.08 -2.46 -21.43
CA GLY A 83 6.04 -1.00 -21.61
C GLY A 83 5.56 -0.22 -20.39
N TYR A 84 5.47 -0.83 -19.20
CA TYR A 84 5.23 -0.07 -17.96
C TYR A 84 6.39 0.90 -17.71
N ASP A 85 6.03 2.15 -17.38
CA ASP A 85 6.97 3.22 -17.09
C ASP A 85 6.55 3.87 -15.76
N PRO A 86 7.32 3.70 -14.67
CA PRO A 86 6.98 4.25 -13.36
C PRO A 86 7.18 5.76 -13.27
N THR A 87 7.81 6.39 -14.27
CA THR A 87 7.98 7.86 -14.36
C THR A 87 6.80 8.55 -15.05
N LYS A 88 5.89 7.76 -15.65
CA LYS A 88 4.70 8.23 -16.34
C LYS A 88 3.44 7.98 -15.53
N ASP A 89 2.51 8.94 -15.57
CA ASP A 89 1.17 8.72 -15.05
C ASP A 89 0.49 7.56 -15.79
N ALA A 90 -0.44 6.89 -15.10
CA ALA A 90 -1.13 5.70 -15.63
C ALA A 90 -1.95 5.95 -16.93
N THR A 91 -2.18 7.21 -17.28
CA THR A 91 -2.82 7.68 -18.51
C THR A 91 -1.86 7.93 -19.68
N GLU A 92 -0.55 7.98 -19.40
CA GLU A 92 0.53 8.18 -20.39
C GLU A 92 1.36 6.92 -20.62
N SER A 93 1.53 6.06 -19.60
CA SER A 93 2.32 4.83 -19.71
C SER A 93 1.84 3.96 -20.89
N PRO A 94 2.72 3.57 -21.82
CA PRO A 94 2.34 2.85 -23.04
C PRO A 94 1.95 1.38 -22.80
N SER A 95 1.95 0.93 -21.55
CA SER A 95 1.61 -0.45 -21.16
C SER A 95 0.13 -0.79 -21.28
N THR A 96 -0.75 0.21 -21.31
CA THR A 96 -2.20 0.04 -21.33
C THR A 96 -2.83 0.98 -22.33
N VAL A 97 -3.54 0.42 -23.32
CA VAL A 97 -4.37 1.18 -24.25
C VAL A 97 -5.81 1.18 -23.76
N TRP A 98 -6.46 2.34 -23.75
CA TRP A 98 -7.89 2.48 -23.53
C TRP A 98 -8.62 2.50 -24.87
N VAL A 99 -9.31 1.41 -25.17
CA VAL A 99 -10.23 1.34 -26.31
C VAL A 99 -11.59 1.85 -25.85
N TYR A 100 -11.89 3.11 -26.16
CA TYR A 100 -13.06 3.83 -25.67
C TYR A 100 -14.28 3.65 -26.59
N THR A 101 -15.48 3.55 -26.02
CA THR A 101 -16.74 3.49 -26.79
C THR A 101 -17.03 4.82 -27.50
N PRO A 102 -17.86 4.84 -28.55
CA PRO A 102 -18.24 6.09 -29.24
C PRO A 102 -18.77 7.18 -28.28
N SER A 103 -19.55 6.80 -27.27
CA SER A 103 -20.07 7.73 -26.25
C SER A 103 -18.98 8.39 -25.37
N GLN A 104 -17.76 7.87 -25.38
CA GLN A 104 -16.61 8.39 -24.62
C GLN A 104 -15.63 9.17 -25.49
N GLU A 105 -15.87 9.33 -26.80
CA GLU A 105 -14.90 9.91 -27.74
C GLU A 105 -14.35 11.28 -27.30
N ALA A 106 -15.21 12.18 -26.82
CA ALA A 106 -14.85 13.52 -26.34
C ALA A 106 -13.93 13.54 -25.08
N ILE A 107 -13.74 12.38 -24.44
CA ILE A 107 -12.84 12.16 -23.30
C ILE A 107 -11.66 11.29 -23.75
N GLY A 108 -11.94 10.14 -24.38
CA GLY A 108 -10.95 9.15 -24.80
C GLY A 108 -9.93 9.67 -25.80
N SER A 109 -10.34 10.51 -26.76
CA SER A 109 -9.45 11.13 -27.76
C SER A 109 -8.37 12.04 -27.15
N LYS A 110 -8.51 12.46 -25.88
CA LYS A 110 -7.56 13.33 -25.18
C LYS A 110 -6.39 12.55 -24.55
N PHE A 111 -6.44 11.22 -24.55
CA PHE A 111 -5.40 10.37 -24.00
C PHE A 111 -4.48 9.88 -25.11
N ALA A 112 -3.16 9.98 -24.90
CA ALA A 112 -2.18 9.42 -25.83
C ALA A 112 -2.43 7.92 -26.09
N GLN A 113 -2.82 7.19 -25.03
CA GLN A 113 -3.19 5.77 -25.10
C GLN A 113 -4.69 5.52 -25.32
N GLY A 114 -5.48 6.55 -25.61
CA GLY A 114 -6.88 6.39 -26.03
C GLY A 114 -6.96 5.99 -27.51
N LYS A 115 -7.81 5.01 -27.84
CA LYS A 115 -8.10 4.58 -29.22
C LYS A 115 -9.61 4.32 -29.37
N PRO A 116 -10.25 4.65 -30.51
CA PRO A 116 -11.68 4.47 -30.66
C PRO A 116 -12.08 3.01 -30.84
N MET A 117 -13.19 2.62 -30.22
CA MET A 117 -14.02 1.48 -30.59
C MET A 117 -15.04 1.92 -31.64
N THR A 118 -15.32 1.07 -32.63
CA THR A 118 -16.42 1.27 -33.57
C THR A 118 -17.77 0.94 -32.90
N SER A 119 -18.86 1.38 -33.52
CA SER A 119 -20.23 1.14 -33.05
C SER A 119 -20.69 -0.33 -33.08
N ASP A 120 -19.93 -1.22 -33.74
CA ASP A 120 -20.15 -2.68 -33.76
C ASP A 120 -19.34 -3.44 -32.68
N GLY A 121 -18.64 -2.73 -31.79
CA GLY A 121 -17.84 -3.35 -30.74
C GLY A 121 -16.52 -3.96 -31.27
N SER A 122 -16.02 -3.47 -32.40
CA SER A 122 -14.70 -3.83 -32.92
C SER A 122 -13.67 -2.71 -32.71
N PHE A 123 -12.39 -3.05 -32.84
CA PHE A 123 -11.29 -2.09 -32.79
C PHE A 123 -10.05 -2.63 -33.49
N THR A 124 -9.13 -1.74 -33.86
CA THR A 124 -7.77 -2.09 -34.26
C THR A 124 -6.80 -1.13 -33.60
N ILE A 125 -5.82 -1.66 -32.86
CA ILE A 125 -4.77 -0.89 -32.19
C ILE A 125 -3.39 -1.50 -32.45
N THR A 126 -2.35 -0.71 -32.20
CA THR A 126 -0.96 -1.18 -32.22
C THR A 126 -0.38 -1.08 -30.81
N MET A 127 0.31 -2.11 -30.36
CA MET A 127 1.08 -2.13 -29.11
C MET A 127 2.46 -2.75 -29.35
N LYS A 128 3.43 -2.50 -28.46
CA LYS A 128 4.72 -3.20 -28.51
C LYS A 128 4.62 -4.56 -27.84
N ALA A 129 5.32 -5.55 -28.38
CA ALA A 129 5.60 -6.85 -27.77
C ALA A 129 7.12 -7.02 -27.54
N PRO A 130 7.53 -7.75 -26.49
CA PRO A 130 8.95 -7.99 -26.19
C PRO A 130 9.60 -8.95 -27.19
N ALA A 131 10.93 -8.93 -27.24
CA ALA A 131 11.72 -9.96 -27.92
C ALA A 131 11.43 -11.36 -27.33
N PHE A 132 11.48 -12.38 -28.18
CA PHE A 132 11.30 -13.77 -27.80
C PHE A 132 12.36 -14.19 -26.77
N GLN A 133 11.92 -14.78 -25.66
CA GLN A 133 12.79 -15.45 -24.70
C GLN A 133 12.20 -16.81 -24.35
N GLN A 134 13.01 -17.87 -24.42
CA GLN A 134 12.55 -19.23 -24.15
C GLN A 134 12.00 -19.35 -22.73
N GLY A 135 10.79 -19.89 -22.58
CA GLY A 135 10.10 -19.99 -21.29
C GLY A 135 9.48 -18.69 -20.77
N LYS A 136 9.41 -17.63 -21.60
CA LYS A 136 8.69 -16.38 -21.27
C LYS A 136 7.62 -16.08 -22.32
N ASP A 137 6.46 -16.69 -22.13
CA ASP A 137 5.29 -16.43 -22.97
C ASP A 137 4.60 -15.12 -22.57
N TYR A 138 3.96 -14.47 -23.54
CA TYR A 138 3.19 -13.24 -23.37
C TYR A 138 1.79 -13.39 -23.93
N VAL A 139 0.85 -12.62 -23.37
CA VAL A 139 -0.56 -12.57 -23.79
C VAL A 139 -0.99 -11.12 -23.96
N VAL A 140 -1.90 -10.90 -24.90
CA VAL A 140 -2.77 -9.73 -24.90
C VAL A 140 -3.94 -10.03 -23.97
N LEU A 141 -4.14 -9.17 -22.97
CA LEU A 141 -5.29 -9.19 -22.08
C LEU A 141 -6.24 -8.05 -22.45
N THR A 142 -7.55 -8.32 -22.38
CA THR A 142 -8.57 -7.26 -22.33
C THR A 142 -9.39 -7.34 -21.04
N THR A 143 -10.03 -6.24 -20.66
CA THR A 143 -11.04 -6.20 -19.58
C THR A 143 -11.90 -4.95 -19.70
N LYS A 144 -13.12 -4.93 -19.16
CA LYS A 144 -13.94 -3.70 -19.12
C LYS A 144 -13.23 -2.59 -18.33
N ALA A 145 -13.11 -1.42 -18.95
CA ALA A 145 -12.31 -0.30 -18.46
C ALA A 145 -12.86 0.35 -17.17
N HIS A 146 -12.08 1.27 -16.60
CA HIS A 146 -12.47 2.10 -15.45
C HIS A 146 -12.99 1.34 -14.22
N GLY A 147 -12.49 0.12 -13.99
CA GLY A 147 -12.78 -0.69 -12.80
C GLY A 147 -14.01 -1.59 -12.93
N VAL A 148 -14.77 -1.49 -14.02
CA VAL A 148 -15.94 -2.34 -14.30
C VAL A 148 -15.51 -3.82 -14.38
N GLY A 149 -14.38 -4.09 -15.06
CA GLY A 149 -13.78 -5.42 -15.20
C GLY A 149 -13.25 -6.07 -13.92
N LYS A 150 -13.35 -5.40 -12.75
CA LYS A 150 -13.15 -6.02 -11.44
C LYS A 150 -14.32 -6.93 -11.03
N LYS A 151 -15.51 -6.71 -11.60
CA LYS A 151 -16.75 -7.46 -11.26
C LYS A 151 -17.40 -8.09 -12.48
N ASP A 152 -17.47 -7.36 -13.59
CA ASP A 152 -18.06 -7.83 -14.83
C ASP A 152 -16.97 -8.33 -15.78
N LYS A 153 -16.98 -9.64 -16.03
CA LYS A 153 -15.97 -10.35 -16.81
C LYS A 153 -16.37 -10.58 -18.27
N SER A 154 -17.47 -10.01 -18.77
CA SER A 154 -17.96 -10.30 -20.13
C SER A 154 -16.98 -9.93 -21.25
N ASP A 155 -16.07 -8.98 -20.99
CA ASP A 155 -15.10 -8.47 -21.97
C ASP A 155 -13.65 -8.85 -21.63
N ASP A 156 -13.45 -9.80 -20.70
CA ASP A 156 -12.13 -10.33 -20.41
C ASP A 156 -11.74 -11.36 -21.47
N THR A 157 -10.67 -11.07 -22.22
CA THR A 157 -10.07 -12.00 -23.20
C THR A 157 -8.58 -12.20 -22.92
N ARG A 158 -8.05 -13.32 -23.41
CA ARG A 158 -6.63 -13.69 -23.26
C ARG A 158 -6.14 -14.36 -24.54
N THR A 159 -5.42 -13.62 -25.37
CA THR A 159 -4.87 -14.11 -26.64
C THR A 159 -3.35 -14.22 -26.56
N PRO A 160 -2.73 -15.38 -26.84
CA PRO A 160 -1.27 -15.52 -26.90
C PRO A 160 -0.62 -14.57 -27.91
N VAL A 161 0.52 -14.00 -27.54
CA VAL A 161 1.43 -13.34 -28.48
C VAL A 161 2.29 -14.41 -29.12
N THR A 162 2.05 -14.69 -30.40
CA THR A 162 2.82 -15.67 -31.16
C THR A 162 4.02 -15.02 -31.85
N TYR A 163 5.14 -15.75 -31.90
CA TYR A 163 6.37 -15.30 -32.55
C TYR A 163 6.53 -16.04 -33.88
N ARG A 164 6.98 -15.32 -34.93
CA ARG A 164 7.35 -15.95 -36.21
C ARG A 164 8.60 -16.81 -36.04
N GLU A 165 8.69 -17.88 -36.80
CA GLU A 165 9.91 -18.69 -36.86
C GLU A 165 11.07 -17.92 -37.49
N ALA A 166 12.30 -18.28 -37.11
CA ALA A 166 13.49 -17.61 -37.61
C ALA A 166 13.67 -17.87 -39.11
N GLY A 167 13.51 -16.84 -39.93
CA GLY A 167 13.62 -16.91 -41.39
C GLY A 167 12.41 -16.36 -42.16
N GLN A 168 11.27 -16.11 -41.50
CA GLN A 168 10.09 -15.52 -42.13
C GLN A 168 10.11 -13.99 -42.07
N THR A 169 10.70 -13.35 -43.08
CA THR A 169 10.58 -11.90 -43.33
C THR A 169 9.11 -11.54 -43.62
N PRO A 170 8.58 -10.40 -43.14
CA PRO A 170 7.25 -9.93 -43.54
C PRO A 170 7.14 -9.77 -45.06
N ALA A 171 6.03 -10.25 -45.65
CA ALA A 171 5.74 -10.04 -47.06
C ALA A 171 5.48 -8.54 -47.33
N GLY A 172 6.51 -7.84 -47.81
CA GLY A 172 6.39 -6.46 -48.29
C GLY A 172 5.79 -6.39 -49.71
N PRO A 173 5.36 -5.21 -50.17
CA PRO A 173 4.81 -5.03 -51.51
C PRO A 173 5.86 -5.33 -52.59
N THR A 174 5.47 -6.08 -53.62
CA THR A 174 6.35 -6.43 -54.75
C THR A 174 6.51 -5.27 -55.73
N THR A 175 7.75 -4.81 -55.93
CA THR A 175 8.15 -3.95 -57.06
C THR A 175 9.37 -4.58 -57.75
N PRO A 176 9.48 -4.60 -59.10
CA PRO A 176 10.41 -5.51 -59.80
C PRO A 176 11.91 -5.16 -59.74
N THR A 177 12.72 -6.20 -59.96
CA THR A 177 14.18 -6.26 -59.86
C THR A 177 14.95 -5.61 -61.03
N VAL A 178 16.12 -5.01 -60.74
CA VAL A 178 17.26 -4.85 -61.67
C VAL A 178 18.58 -5.18 -60.92
N PRO A 179 19.61 -5.85 -61.50
CA PRO A 179 20.58 -6.63 -60.71
C PRO A 179 21.96 -5.98 -60.44
N ALA A 180 22.46 -6.26 -59.22
CA ALA A 180 23.83 -6.47 -58.73
C ALA A 180 25.09 -5.94 -59.47
N LYS A 181 25.99 -5.34 -58.67
CA LYS A 181 27.44 -5.60 -58.68
C LYS A 181 28.01 -5.71 -57.26
N GLN A 182 28.98 -6.60 -57.08
CA GLN A 182 29.76 -6.96 -55.86
C GLN A 182 31.24 -7.15 -56.32
N PRO A 183 32.22 -7.57 -55.49
CA PRO A 183 32.61 -7.23 -54.11
C PRO A 183 34.11 -6.82 -53.96
N THR A 184 34.50 -6.24 -52.82
CA THR A 184 35.85 -6.39 -52.17
C THR A 184 35.79 -5.80 -50.74
N LYS A 185 36.57 -6.17 -49.72
CA LYS A 185 37.27 -7.44 -49.32
C LYS A 185 37.53 -7.37 -47.78
N GLN A 186 37.65 -8.53 -47.13
CA GLN A 186 38.06 -8.77 -45.71
C GLN A 186 39.51 -8.27 -45.40
N PRO A 187 40.08 -8.30 -44.14
CA PRO A 187 39.80 -9.25 -43.05
C PRO A 187 39.81 -8.76 -41.57
N SER A 188 39.60 -9.71 -40.67
CA SER A 188 39.53 -9.62 -39.19
C SER A 188 40.77 -10.19 -38.48
N LYS A 189 40.86 -9.95 -37.15
CA LYS A 189 41.34 -10.81 -36.02
C LYS A 189 41.55 -9.92 -34.78
N GLN A 190 41.59 -10.32 -33.51
CA GLN A 190 41.08 -11.41 -32.64
C GLN A 190 42.05 -11.48 -31.43
N ALA A 191 41.52 -11.73 -30.21
CA ALA A 191 42.19 -12.24 -29.00
C ALA A 191 42.79 -11.27 -27.93
N GLU A 192 42.36 -11.54 -26.70
CA GLU A 192 42.96 -11.27 -25.36
C GLU A 192 44.26 -12.11 -25.13
N PRO A 193 45.10 -11.95 -24.06
CA PRO A 193 44.66 -11.89 -22.64
C PRO A 193 45.54 -11.17 -21.54
N ARG A 194 44.90 -11.00 -20.37
CA ARG A 194 45.38 -10.88 -18.97
C ARG A 194 46.87 -11.16 -18.60
N LYS A 195 47.52 -10.25 -17.83
CA LYS A 195 48.13 -10.50 -16.48
C LYS A 195 48.87 -9.27 -15.85
N GLN A 196 48.91 -9.24 -14.50
CA GLN A 196 49.69 -8.33 -13.62
C GLN A 196 51.10 -8.94 -13.35
N PRO A 197 52.16 -8.19 -12.92
CA PRO A 197 52.48 -8.15 -11.47
C PRO A 197 53.35 -6.96 -10.90
N THR A 198 53.24 -6.75 -9.57
CA THR A 198 54.29 -6.44 -8.55
C THR A 198 55.13 -5.13 -8.43
N LYS A 199 55.16 -4.63 -7.16
CA LYS A 199 56.31 -4.08 -6.36
C LYS A 199 56.91 -2.72 -6.79
N GLN A 200 57.54 -1.86 -5.96
CA GLN A 200 57.91 -1.83 -4.51
C GLN A 200 58.04 -0.32 -4.09
N ALA A 201 58.30 0.18 -2.86
CA ALA A 201 58.66 -0.36 -1.54
C ALA A 201 58.20 0.60 -0.38
N ALA A 202 58.86 0.56 0.79
CA ALA A 202 58.88 1.55 1.89
C ALA A 202 60.37 1.94 2.19
N PRO A 203 60.78 2.79 3.18
CA PRO A 203 60.50 2.73 4.63
C PRO A 203 60.14 4.14 5.24
N THR A 204 59.97 4.41 6.55
CA THR A 204 60.63 3.88 7.77
C THR A 204 59.78 3.99 9.05
N LYS A 205 60.06 3.11 10.02
CA LYS A 205 59.53 3.06 11.42
C LYS A 205 60.10 4.21 12.28
N GLN A 206 59.56 4.55 13.46
CA GLN A 206 59.69 3.91 14.80
C GLN A 206 58.85 4.74 15.81
N THR A 207 58.38 4.35 17.01
CA THR A 207 58.30 3.10 17.83
C THR A 207 57.24 3.31 18.94
N GLY A 208 56.61 2.26 19.48
CA GLY A 208 55.78 2.30 20.72
C GLY A 208 56.64 2.07 21.99
N PRO A 209 56.13 1.51 23.13
CA PRO A 209 54.78 1.01 23.50
C PRO A 209 54.18 1.70 24.77
N ASN A 210 52.88 1.55 25.14
CA ASN A 210 52.27 0.59 26.13
C ASN A 210 52.96 0.58 27.53
N GLU A 211 52.32 0.45 28.71
CA GLU A 211 51.16 -0.38 29.06
C GLU A 211 50.68 -0.20 30.55
N GLN A 212 49.40 -0.56 30.85
CA GLN A 212 48.81 -1.06 32.13
C GLN A 212 48.82 -0.28 33.49
N ASN A 213 47.78 -0.58 34.28
CA ASN A 213 47.48 -0.20 35.68
C ASN A 213 47.23 -1.51 36.48
N PRO A 214 47.53 -1.61 37.79
CA PRO A 214 46.44 -1.79 38.76
C PRO A 214 46.67 -1.18 40.18
N ALA A 215 45.63 -1.26 41.02
CA ALA A 215 45.48 -0.52 42.29
C ALA A 215 45.82 -1.29 43.59
N THR A 216 45.97 -0.57 44.72
CA THR A 216 45.60 -0.86 46.16
C THR A 216 46.45 -0.01 47.13
N ARG A 217 46.16 0.25 48.42
CA ARG A 217 44.92 0.50 49.21
C ARG A 217 45.31 0.99 50.64
N MET A 218 44.62 1.99 51.21
CA MET A 218 44.64 2.44 52.65
C MET A 218 45.90 3.21 53.15
N LYS A 219 45.85 4.02 54.23
CA LYS A 219 44.89 4.08 55.37
C LYS A 219 44.82 5.45 56.10
N ALA A 220 43.63 5.73 56.66
CA ALA A 220 43.28 6.54 57.85
C ALA A 220 43.60 8.06 57.95
N GLY A 221 42.58 8.80 58.41
CA GLY A 221 42.63 10.23 58.76
C GLY A 221 41.23 10.75 59.15
N GLU A 222 40.57 10.09 60.10
CA GLU A 222 39.17 10.36 60.46
C GLU A 222 39.06 11.56 61.43
N LYS A 223 38.32 12.60 61.03
CA LYS A 223 38.03 13.80 61.84
C LYS A 223 36.56 13.76 62.26
N PRO A 224 36.19 14.10 63.52
CA PRO A 224 34.81 13.93 63.97
C PRO A 224 33.84 14.82 63.18
N GLN A 225 33.07 14.22 62.29
CA GLN A 225 32.03 14.91 61.56
C GLN A 225 30.82 15.03 62.48
N SER A 226 30.55 16.26 62.94
CA SER A 226 29.34 16.58 63.69
C SER A 226 28.13 16.00 62.97
N ARG A 227 27.27 15.29 63.71
CA ARG A 227 26.03 14.69 63.19
C ARG A 227 25.10 15.83 62.80
N ALA A 228 25.22 16.29 61.55
CA ALA A 228 24.47 17.39 61.00
C ALA A 228 22.98 17.15 61.27
N ALA A 229 22.35 18.07 61.99
CA ALA A 229 20.94 17.97 62.29
C ALA A 229 20.16 17.84 60.97
N HIS A 230 19.32 16.82 60.88
CA HIS A 230 18.41 16.57 59.77
C HIS A 230 17.40 17.72 59.68
N HIS A 231 17.81 18.81 59.05
CA HIS A 231 16.96 19.95 58.77
C HIS A 231 16.22 19.70 57.46
N THR A 232 14.95 20.07 57.45
CA THR A 232 14.06 19.81 56.33
C THR A 232 13.99 21.04 55.45
N ILE A 233 14.01 20.84 54.13
CA ILE A 233 13.92 21.92 53.15
C ILE A 233 12.72 21.69 52.22
N THR A 234 11.93 22.73 51.99
CA THR A 234 10.82 22.69 51.05
C THR A 234 11.36 22.88 49.63
N LYS A 235 11.18 21.86 48.78
CA LYS A 235 11.47 21.93 47.34
C LYS A 235 10.18 21.93 46.55
N ARG A 236 10.09 22.78 45.53
CA ARG A 236 9.03 22.70 44.51
C ARG A 236 9.40 21.62 43.49
N VAL A 237 8.60 20.57 43.39
CA VAL A 237 8.72 19.53 42.36
C VAL A 237 7.54 19.67 41.41
N CYS A 238 7.82 19.83 40.12
CA CYS A 238 6.78 19.95 39.10
C CYS A 238 6.76 18.68 38.23
N THR A 239 5.58 18.09 38.09
CA THR A 239 5.32 17.06 37.09
C THR A 239 4.71 17.68 35.83
N THR A 240 5.03 17.10 34.68
CA THR A 240 4.45 17.47 33.39
C THR A 240 3.21 16.61 33.17
N GLY A 241 2.02 17.21 33.18
CA GLY A 241 0.79 16.50 32.79
C GLY A 241 0.72 16.25 31.28
N ALA A 242 -0.31 15.50 30.85
CA ALA A 242 -0.66 15.39 29.43
C ALA A 242 -0.82 16.79 28.84
N SER A 243 0.00 17.16 27.86
CA SER A 243 0.07 18.54 27.42
C SER A 243 -1.12 18.88 26.53
N LYS A 244 -1.86 19.92 26.90
CA LYS A 244 -2.97 20.43 26.11
C LYS A 244 -2.42 21.04 24.82
N VAL A 245 -2.94 20.61 23.68
CA VAL A 245 -2.63 21.23 22.40
C VAL A 245 -3.41 22.54 22.30
N THR A 246 -2.70 23.65 22.10
CA THR A 246 -3.26 25.01 22.09
C THR A 246 -3.40 25.61 20.70
N SER A 247 -2.55 25.22 19.75
CA SER A 247 -2.68 25.62 18.34
C SER A 247 -2.06 24.59 17.41
N GLY A 248 -2.52 24.58 16.15
CA GLY A 248 -1.98 23.67 15.14
C GLY A 248 -2.86 23.53 13.91
N SER A 249 -2.41 22.69 12.98
CA SER A 249 -3.20 22.28 11.80
C SER A 249 -2.80 20.89 11.34
N LEU A 250 -3.72 20.17 10.71
CA LEU A 250 -3.47 18.95 9.95
C LEU A 250 -3.28 19.32 8.48
N THR A 251 -2.21 18.87 7.85
CA THR A 251 -1.99 18.95 6.40
C THR A 251 -2.01 17.56 5.79
N TRP A 252 -2.87 17.33 4.80
CA TRP A 252 -3.02 16.04 4.12
C TRP A 252 -3.58 16.17 2.70
N GLY A 253 -2.95 15.50 1.73
CA GLY A 253 -3.35 15.55 0.31
C GLY A 253 -4.45 14.56 -0.09
N ILE A 254 -4.98 13.76 0.84
CA ILE A 254 -5.76 12.54 0.59
C ILE A 254 -4.94 11.55 -0.22
N ARG A 255 -4.93 11.69 -1.55
CA ARG A 255 -4.11 10.94 -2.50
C ARG A 255 -3.93 11.77 -3.77
N THR A 256 -2.68 12.05 -4.15
CA THR A 256 -2.35 12.93 -5.29
C THR A 256 -3.00 12.48 -6.60
N SER A 257 -3.01 11.17 -6.89
CA SER A 257 -3.67 10.66 -8.09
C SER A 257 -5.20 10.83 -8.06
N PHE A 258 -5.83 10.86 -6.88
CA PHE A 258 -7.25 11.15 -6.72
C PHE A 258 -7.56 12.64 -6.94
N THR A 259 -6.80 13.55 -6.31
CA THR A 259 -7.01 15.00 -6.46
C THR A 259 -6.60 15.54 -7.84
N SER A 260 -5.67 14.88 -8.53
CA SER A 260 -5.37 15.14 -9.94
C SER A 260 -6.44 14.56 -10.88
N TYR A 261 -6.91 13.32 -10.65
CA TYR A 261 -8.04 12.74 -11.40
C TYR A 261 -9.31 13.61 -11.31
N LEU A 262 -9.62 14.08 -10.10
CA LEU A 262 -10.81 14.89 -9.82
C LEU A 262 -10.80 16.20 -10.60
N ARG A 263 -9.69 16.94 -10.60
CA ARG A 263 -9.51 18.17 -11.40
C ARG A 263 -9.29 17.89 -12.90
N GLY A 264 -8.98 16.66 -13.25
CA GLY A 264 -8.62 16.25 -14.61
C GLY A 264 -9.81 16.19 -15.57
N PRO A 265 -9.54 16.04 -16.88
CA PRO A 265 -10.57 16.07 -17.93
C PRO A 265 -11.54 14.89 -17.90
N ILE A 266 -11.27 13.85 -17.09
CA ILE A 266 -12.14 12.68 -16.88
C ILE A 266 -13.28 13.05 -15.95
N ALA A 267 -12.97 13.36 -14.68
CA ALA A 267 -13.99 13.67 -13.69
C ALA A 267 -14.56 15.09 -13.87
N LYS A 268 -13.80 16.02 -14.47
CA LYS A 268 -14.16 17.46 -14.62
C LYS A 268 -14.70 18.06 -13.33
N GLY A 269 -14.10 17.64 -12.23
CA GLY A 269 -14.56 17.86 -10.88
C GLY A 269 -13.84 19.01 -10.19
N SER A 270 -14.30 19.28 -8.99
CA SER A 270 -13.77 20.34 -8.12
C SER A 270 -13.97 19.94 -6.66
N TRP A 271 -13.60 20.84 -5.75
CA TRP A 271 -13.97 20.74 -4.36
C TRP A 271 -14.41 22.07 -3.78
N GLN A 272 -15.36 22.00 -2.87
CA GLN A 272 -15.80 23.08 -2.00
C GLN A 272 -15.22 22.83 -0.59
N LEU A 273 -14.70 23.89 0.02
CA LEU A 273 -14.09 23.84 1.35
C LEU A 273 -14.92 24.65 2.35
N SER A 274 -15.06 24.14 3.57
CA SER A 274 -15.77 24.82 4.65
C SER A 274 -15.19 24.48 6.03
N GLY A 275 -15.67 25.14 7.08
CA GLY A 275 -15.22 24.93 8.47
C GLY A 275 -13.74 25.24 8.71
N GLY A 276 -13.17 26.16 7.93
CA GLY A 276 -11.76 26.55 7.99
C GLY A 276 -10.79 25.66 7.20
N ALA A 277 -11.28 24.63 6.50
CA ALA A 277 -10.45 23.88 5.56
C ALA A 277 -9.95 24.79 4.42
N ASN A 278 -8.69 24.63 4.02
CA ASN A 278 -8.07 25.37 2.91
C ASN A 278 -7.23 24.44 2.02
N TRP A 279 -6.89 24.85 0.80
CA TRP A 279 -6.00 24.14 -0.12
C TRP A 279 -4.71 24.95 -0.34
N ASN A 280 -3.56 24.38 0.00
CA ASN A 280 -2.26 25.08 -0.06
C ASN A 280 -1.53 24.94 -1.42
N GLY A 281 -2.23 24.49 -2.47
CA GLY A 281 -1.65 24.14 -3.77
C GLY A 281 -1.33 22.65 -3.93
N SER A 282 -1.10 21.92 -2.83
CA SER A 282 -0.68 20.50 -2.85
C SER A 282 -1.47 19.58 -1.90
N ALA A 283 -2.00 20.13 -0.82
CA ALA A 283 -2.71 19.40 0.23
C ALA A 283 -3.80 20.27 0.87
N PHE A 284 -4.78 19.60 1.48
CA PHE A 284 -5.77 20.26 2.33
C PHE A 284 -5.17 20.54 3.71
N THR A 285 -5.49 21.70 4.27
CA THR A 285 -5.12 22.10 5.63
C THR A 285 -6.37 22.28 6.48
N PHE A 286 -6.42 21.66 7.65
CA PHE A 286 -7.53 21.70 8.59
C PHE A 286 -7.07 22.32 9.91
N PRO A 287 -7.72 23.37 10.44
CA PRO A 287 -7.31 24.02 11.69
C PRO A 287 -7.64 23.15 12.90
N LEU A 288 -6.78 23.19 13.92
CA LEU A 288 -7.02 22.54 15.21
C LEU A 288 -8.27 23.10 15.89
N THR A 289 -9.12 22.24 16.44
CA THR A 289 -10.20 22.61 17.37
C THR A 289 -9.85 22.30 18.81
N SER A 290 -9.23 21.14 19.07
CA SER A 290 -8.85 20.69 20.40
C SER A 290 -7.86 19.52 20.33
N GLY A 291 -7.09 19.29 21.38
CA GLY A 291 -6.33 18.06 21.51
C GLY A 291 -5.52 17.97 22.79
N SER A 292 -5.00 16.78 23.05
CA SER A 292 -3.97 16.51 24.05
C SER A 292 -2.94 15.55 23.46
N TYR A 293 -1.68 15.77 23.81
CA TYR A 293 -0.60 14.85 23.48
C TYR A 293 0.35 14.75 24.67
N ASP A 294 0.56 13.54 25.14
CA ASP A 294 1.53 13.22 26.17
C ASP A 294 2.83 12.72 25.51
N PRO A 295 3.93 13.49 25.57
CA PRO A 295 5.21 13.07 25.01
C PRO A 295 5.87 11.90 25.78
N ALA A 296 5.48 11.64 27.04
CA ALA A 296 6.02 10.55 27.83
C ALA A 296 5.45 9.19 27.39
N THR A 297 4.12 9.07 27.29
CA THR A 297 3.47 7.86 26.73
C THR A 297 3.41 7.84 25.20
N LYS A 298 3.81 8.93 24.53
CA LYS A 298 3.68 9.13 23.07
C LYS A 298 2.26 8.86 22.59
N SER A 299 1.28 9.36 23.34
CA SER A 299 -0.14 9.10 23.08
C SER A 299 -0.96 10.37 23.12
N GLY A 300 -2.08 10.40 22.39
CA GLY A 300 -2.90 11.59 22.31
C GLY A 300 -4.10 11.48 21.39
N SER A 301 -4.97 12.47 21.46
CA SER A 301 -6.09 12.67 20.55
C SER A 301 -6.11 14.12 20.11
N VAL A 302 -6.22 14.35 18.80
CA VAL A 302 -6.18 15.69 18.20
C VAL A 302 -7.32 15.82 17.20
N LYS A 303 -8.12 16.87 17.32
CA LYS A 303 -9.32 17.14 16.50
C LYS A 303 -9.13 18.42 15.71
N TYR A 304 -9.63 18.42 14.49
CA TYR A 304 -9.56 19.52 13.54
C TYR A 304 -10.95 19.75 12.96
N SER A 305 -11.30 21.00 12.66
CA SER A 305 -12.53 21.30 11.94
C SER A 305 -12.30 21.30 10.44
N GLY A 306 -13.40 21.26 9.70
CA GLY A 306 -13.44 21.57 8.29
C GLY A 306 -13.79 20.38 7.43
N SER A 307 -14.25 20.70 6.23
CA SER A 307 -14.81 19.74 5.28
C SER A 307 -14.25 19.99 3.89
N VAL A 308 -13.97 18.89 3.20
CA VAL A 308 -13.69 18.85 1.77
C VAL A 308 -14.85 18.12 1.10
N HIS A 309 -15.69 18.86 0.38
CA HIS A 309 -16.73 18.29 -0.48
C HIS A 309 -16.20 18.22 -1.90
N MET A 310 -16.08 17.03 -2.46
CA MET A 310 -15.50 16.74 -3.76
C MET A 310 -16.58 16.24 -4.70
N THR A 311 -16.70 16.88 -5.86
CA THR A 311 -17.71 16.54 -6.86
C THR A 311 -17.07 16.34 -8.24
N GLY A 312 -17.61 15.40 -9.02
CA GLY A 312 -17.14 15.09 -10.38
C GLY A 312 -18.15 14.22 -11.13
N HIS A 313 -17.89 13.92 -12.40
CA HIS A 313 -18.80 13.16 -13.28
C HIS A 313 -20.21 13.74 -13.27
N HIS A 314 -20.33 15.06 -13.43
CA HIS A 314 -21.60 15.78 -13.40
C HIS A 314 -22.45 15.54 -12.11
N GLY A 315 -21.78 15.25 -10.99
CA GLY A 315 -22.40 14.99 -9.69
C GLY A 315 -22.58 13.52 -9.33
N ILE A 316 -22.22 12.57 -10.22
CA ILE A 316 -22.21 11.13 -9.92
C ILE A 316 -21.14 10.82 -8.87
N LEU A 317 -19.95 11.43 -8.97
CA LEU A 317 -18.99 11.44 -7.88
C LEU A 317 -19.37 12.59 -6.95
N ASP A 318 -19.71 12.25 -5.72
CA ASP A 318 -20.05 13.17 -4.64
C ASP A 318 -19.50 12.57 -3.34
N MET A 319 -18.42 13.16 -2.80
CA MET A 319 -17.74 12.69 -1.59
C MET A 319 -17.50 13.86 -0.63
N THR A 320 -17.94 13.73 0.62
CA THR A 320 -17.57 14.65 1.71
C THR A 320 -16.65 13.93 2.70
N LEU A 321 -15.50 14.54 3.00
CA LEU A 321 -14.64 14.16 4.12
C LEU A 321 -14.56 15.35 5.09
N ALA A 322 -14.98 15.17 6.35
CA ALA A 322 -15.12 16.25 7.31
C ALA A 322 -14.60 15.93 8.73
N GLU A 323 -14.38 16.98 9.51
CA GLU A 323 -14.02 16.98 10.94
C GLU A 323 -12.89 15.97 11.29
N PRO A 324 -11.67 16.10 10.71
CA PRO A 324 -10.61 15.11 10.95
C PRO A 324 -10.27 14.96 12.43
N SER A 325 -9.95 13.74 12.87
CA SER A 325 -9.24 13.54 14.14
C SER A 325 -8.16 12.47 14.04
N LEU A 326 -7.07 12.68 14.76
CA LEU A 326 -6.00 11.71 14.93
C LEU A 326 -6.12 11.09 16.32
N GLU A 327 -6.06 9.77 16.41
CA GLU A 327 -5.72 9.05 17.65
C GLU A 327 -4.31 8.48 17.51
N ILE A 328 -3.46 8.69 18.51
CA ILE A 328 -2.04 8.35 18.46
C ILE A 328 -1.69 7.49 19.68
N LYS A 329 -1.01 6.36 19.45
CA LYS A 329 -0.53 5.44 20.48
C LYS A 329 0.86 4.92 20.08
N GLY A 330 1.90 5.45 20.71
CA GLY A 330 3.30 5.07 20.43
C GLY A 330 3.71 5.46 19.01
N SER A 331 4.09 4.47 18.20
CA SER A 331 4.50 4.64 16.80
C SER A 331 3.35 4.52 15.80
N THR A 332 2.10 4.33 16.23
CA THR A 332 0.95 4.11 15.36
C THR A 332 -0.13 5.17 15.60
N GLY A 333 -0.78 5.60 14.52
CA GLY A 333 -1.93 6.49 14.58
C GLY A 333 -3.06 6.08 13.64
N HIS A 334 -4.27 6.52 13.98
CA HIS A 334 -5.49 6.36 13.21
C HIS A 334 -6.05 7.74 12.85
N LEU A 335 -6.44 7.92 11.58
CA LEU A 335 -7.11 9.11 11.06
C LEU A 335 -8.60 8.77 10.92
N TYR A 336 -9.43 9.47 11.70
CA TYR A 336 -10.89 9.38 11.61
C TYR A 336 -11.46 10.60 10.89
N LEU A 337 -12.52 10.36 10.11
CA LEU A 337 -13.25 11.38 9.34
C LEU A 337 -14.75 11.10 9.42
N ASP A 338 -15.55 12.14 9.29
CA ASP A 338 -16.97 12.01 8.95
C ASP A 338 -17.07 11.88 7.42
N VAL A 339 -17.70 10.80 6.95
CA VAL A 339 -17.64 10.41 5.53
C VAL A 339 -19.03 10.24 4.93
N LYS A 340 -19.27 10.95 3.83
CA LYS A 340 -20.39 10.71 2.91
C LYS A 340 -19.80 10.47 1.53
N SER A 341 -20.31 9.49 0.78
CA SER A 341 -19.86 9.25 -0.59
C SER A 341 -20.91 8.55 -1.45
N SER A 342 -20.85 8.74 -2.77
CA SER A 342 -21.63 8.02 -3.76
C SER A 342 -20.91 6.79 -4.34
N SER A 343 -21.69 5.80 -4.79
CA SER A 343 -21.21 4.75 -5.69
C SER A 343 -21.20 5.20 -7.16
N MET A 344 -20.66 4.37 -8.07
CA MET A 344 -20.52 4.69 -9.50
C MET A 344 -21.85 4.92 -10.26
N ASP A 345 -22.97 4.52 -9.67
CA ASP A 345 -24.34 4.76 -10.11
C ASP A 345 -24.97 6.05 -9.51
N GLY A 346 -24.20 6.81 -8.73
CA GLY A 346 -24.64 8.04 -8.07
C GLY A 346 -25.36 7.82 -6.73
N LYS A 347 -25.59 6.58 -6.29
CA LYS A 347 -26.29 6.32 -5.02
C LYS A 347 -25.45 6.79 -3.82
N LYS A 348 -25.95 7.81 -3.12
CA LYS A 348 -25.29 8.42 -1.96
C LYS A 348 -25.43 7.57 -0.70
N THR A 349 -24.35 7.43 0.05
CA THR A 349 -24.26 6.72 1.34
C THR A 349 -23.60 7.62 2.38
N ASN A 350 -24.21 7.71 3.57
CA ASN A 350 -23.56 8.29 4.74
C ASN A 350 -22.90 7.17 5.55
N TYR A 351 -21.58 7.19 5.66
CA TYR A 351 -20.80 6.21 6.42
C TYR A 351 -20.57 6.63 7.88
N GLY A 352 -20.95 7.86 8.25
CA GLY A 352 -20.75 8.40 9.60
C GLY A 352 -19.27 8.57 9.94
N ARG A 353 -18.91 8.38 11.21
CA ARG A 353 -17.53 8.43 11.69
C ARG A 353 -16.78 7.16 11.27
N VAL A 354 -15.74 7.31 10.46
CA VAL A 354 -14.97 6.20 9.88
C VAL A 354 -13.52 6.29 10.35
N ASP A 355 -12.99 5.19 10.91
CA ASP A 355 -11.53 4.96 10.94
C ASP A 355 -11.06 4.81 9.49
N PHE A 356 -10.47 5.86 8.94
CA PHE A 356 -10.29 6.03 7.50
C PHE A 356 -8.93 5.52 7.03
N ALA A 357 -7.88 5.85 7.77
CA ALA A 357 -6.52 5.43 7.46
C ALA A 357 -5.67 5.23 8.73
N THR A 358 -4.81 4.22 8.72
CA THR A 358 -3.74 4.06 9.72
C THR A 358 -2.44 4.67 9.21
N PHE A 359 -1.54 5.08 10.11
CA PHE A 359 -0.26 5.66 9.76
C PHE A 359 0.84 5.36 10.79
N GLN A 360 2.09 5.41 10.34
CA GLN A 360 3.27 5.34 11.20
C GLN A 360 3.65 6.74 11.67
N VAL A 361 3.77 6.88 12.99
CA VAL A 361 4.01 8.15 13.69
C VAL A 361 5.51 8.34 13.87
N SER A 362 6.03 9.48 13.41
CA SER A 362 7.32 10.00 13.85
C SER A 362 7.18 11.40 14.42
N THR A 363 7.89 11.66 15.52
CA THR A 363 7.92 12.95 16.21
C THR A 363 9.24 13.65 15.93
N SER A 364 9.18 14.86 15.38
CA SER A 364 10.36 15.71 15.18
C SER A 364 10.29 16.90 16.13
N GLY A 365 11.17 16.92 17.14
CA GLY A 365 11.09 17.85 18.27
C GLY A 365 9.83 17.64 19.12
N ASN A 366 9.54 18.60 20.00
CA ASN A 366 8.45 18.50 20.97
C ASN A 366 7.04 18.82 20.40
N SER A 367 6.95 19.15 19.11
CA SER A 367 5.75 19.82 18.55
C SER A 367 5.31 19.35 17.15
N ALA A 368 6.12 18.64 16.37
CA ALA A 368 5.70 18.21 15.03
C ALA A 368 5.52 16.70 14.96
N ILE A 369 4.29 16.28 14.61
CA ILE A 369 3.92 14.88 14.38
C ILE A 369 3.81 14.65 12.87
N LYS A 370 4.63 13.76 12.34
CA LYS A 370 4.61 13.32 10.95
C LYS A 370 3.94 11.95 10.88
N GLY A 371 2.93 11.83 10.02
CA GLY A 371 2.28 10.56 9.67
C GLY A 371 2.82 10.06 8.33
N SER A 372 3.72 9.08 8.40
CA SER A 372 4.28 8.38 7.24
C SER A 372 3.55 7.05 7.00
N SER A 373 3.77 6.43 5.83
CA SER A 373 3.17 5.14 5.49
C SER A 373 1.65 5.06 5.71
N VAL A 374 0.94 6.16 5.38
CA VAL A 374 -0.51 6.26 5.56
C VAL A 374 -1.20 5.22 4.66
N LYS A 375 -2.06 4.39 5.23
CA LYS A 375 -2.73 3.26 4.57
C LYS A 375 -4.22 3.30 4.81
N LEU A 376 -4.99 3.17 3.74
CA LEU A 376 -6.45 3.17 3.79
C LEU A 376 -6.98 1.94 4.56
N THR A 377 -7.93 2.11 5.48
CA THR A 377 -8.55 0.96 6.17
C THR A 377 -9.56 0.25 5.26
N ALA A 378 -10.03 -0.93 5.69
CA ALA A 378 -11.14 -1.61 5.01
C ALA A 378 -12.47 -0.82 5.05
N THR A 379 -12.65 0.08 6.03
CA THR A 379 -13.83 0.94 6.11
C THR A 379 -13.66 2.21 5.25
N GLY A 380 -12.50 2.86 5.31
CA GLY A 380 -12.17 4.01 4.46
C GLY A 380 -12.20 3.66 2.96
N ALA A 381 -11.78 2.46 2.59
CA ALA A 381 -11.83 1.97 1.19
C ALA A 381 -13.24 1.95 0.60
N LYS A 382 -14.29 1.78 1.42
CA LYS A 382 -15.68 1.75 0.95
C LYS A 382 -16.13 3.10 0.37
N ALA A 383 -15.58 4.21 0.88
CA ALA A 383 -15.90 5.56 0.41
C ALA A 383 -15.52 5.78 -1.06
N PHE A 384 -14.46 5.12 -1.55
CA PHE A 384 -13.96 5.26 -2.91
C PHE A 384 -14.60 4.29 -3.91
N ALA A 385 -15.86 3.88 -3.72
CA ALA A 385 -16.65 3.06 -4.64
C ALA A 385 -15.98 1.76 -5.17
N GLY A 386 -14.98 1.22 -4.45
CA GLY A 386 -14.18 0.05 -4.86
C GLY A 386 -12.99 0.35 -5.80
N PHE A 387 -12.65 1.62 -6.03
CA PHE A 387 -11.45 2.01 -6.77
C PHE A 387 -10.17 1.66 -6.01
N TYR A 388 -10.08 2.03 -4.73
CA TYR A 388 -8.96 1.70 -3.84
C TYR A 388 -9.28 0.53 -2.90
N LYS A 389 -8.25 -0.23 -2.51
CA LYS A 389 -8.35 -1.38 -1.59
C LYS A 389 -7.88 -1.02 -0.17
N ALA A 390 -8.24 -1.86 0.80
CA ALA A 390 -7.65 -1.80 2.14
C ALA A 390 -6.12 -1.99 2.07
N GLY A 391 -5.37 -1.27 2.90
CA GLY A 391 -3.91 -1.29 2.94
C GLY A 391 -3.20 -0.47 1.85
N GLU A 392 -3.96 0.08 0.90
CA GLU A 392 -3.41 0.88 -0.20
C GLU A 392 -2.85 2.22 0.30
N PRO A 393 -1.68 2.68 -0.17
CA PRO A 393 -1.05 3.88 0.33
C PRO A 393 -1.82 5.16 -0.03
N MET A 394 -1.90 6.07 0.93
CA MET A 394 -2.44 7.42 0.79
C MET A 394 -1.28 8.43 0.90
N ASN A 395 -1.53 9.72 0.68
CA ASN A 395 -0.48 10.72 0.94
C ASN A 395 -0.08 10.71 2.43
N PRO A 396 1.21 10.96 2.75
CA PRO A 396 1.63 11.31 4.10
C PRO A 396 0.80 12.47 4.66
N LEU A 397 0.57 12.44 5.97
CA LEU A 397 -0.04 13.53 6.71
C LEU A 397 0.98 14.17 7.65
N SER A 398 0.75 15.41 8.04
CA SER A 398 1.54 16.04 9.10
C SER A 398 0.70 16.99 9.91
N THR A 399 1.00 17.08 11.21
CA THR A 399 0.49 18.14 12.05
C THR A 399 1.61 18.81 12.84
N ASN A 400 1.52 20.14 12.91
CA ASN A 400 2.33 20.97 13.78
C ASN A 400 1.45 21.36 14.96
N LEU A 401 1.87 21.02 16.18
CA LEU A 401 1.13 21.14 17.43
C LEU A 401 1.93 21.99 18.42
N THR A 402 1.42 23.17 18.74
CA THR A 402 1.87 23.90 19.92
C THR A 402 1.14 23.32 21.12
N SER A 403 1.87 22.96 22.17
CA SER A 403 1.30 22.39 23.39
C SER A 403 1.67 23.25 24.59
N SER A 404 0.69 23.56 25.44
CA SER A 404 0.93 24.04 26.80
C SER A 404 1.03 22.83 27.73
N ALA A 405 2.20 22.65 28.34
CA ALA A 405 2.34 21.71 29.44
C ALA A 405 1.70 22.30 30.70
N ASP A 406 0.65 21.65 31.20
CA ASP A 406 0.16 21.90 32.56
C ASP A 406 1.24 21.41 33.54
N LYS A 407 2.06 22.35 34.04
CA LYS A 407 3.00 22.11 35.13
C LYS A 407 2.20 22.01 36.43
N VAL A 408 1.97 20.78 36.90
CA VAL A 408 1.45 20.57 38.25
C VAL A 408 2.64 20.60 39.21
N CYS A 409 2.78 21.69 39.96
CA CYS A 409 3.87 21.88 40.91
C CYS A 409 3.40 21.65 42.34
N HIS A 410 3.97 20.65 43.00
CA HIS A 410 3.78 20.40 44.43
C HIS A 410 4.98 20.91 45.23
N ASN A 411 4.73 21.43 46.42
CA ASN A 411 5.78 21.65 47.40
C ASN A 411 5.95 20.35 48.19
N VAL A 412 7.16 19.81 48.19
CA VAL A 412 7.55 18.63 48.98
C VAL A 412 8.63 19.01 49.99
N THR A 413 8.50 18.49 51.20
CA THR A 413 9.51 18.59 52.24
C THR A 413 10.50 17.46 52.05
N VAL A 414 11.78 17.78 51.84
CA VAL A 414 12.86 16.80 51.73
C VAL A 414 13.88 16.96 52.84
N ASP A 415 14.53 15.86 53.20
CA ASP A 415 15.69 15.86 54.07
C ASP A 415 16.87 16.51 53.34
N ALA A 416 17.51 17.52 53.94
CA ALA A 416 18.57 18.29 53.28
C ALA A 416 19.88 17.48 53.09
N VAL A 417 20.07 16.39 53.83
CA VAL A 417 21.31 15.59 53.83
C VAL A 417 21.21 14.39 52.88
N THR A 418 20.07 13.71 52.86
CA THR A 418 19.82 12.49 52.09
C THR A 418 18.97 12.72 50.83
N GLY A 419 18.32 13.89 50.71
CA GLY A 419 17.43 14.22 49.59
C GLY A 419 16.09 13.47 49.60
N LYS A 420 15.82 12.62 50.59
CA LYS A 420 14.60 11.81 50.70
C LYS A 420 13.38 12.70 50.98
N VAL A 421 12.26 12.44 50.28
CA VAL A 421 10.98 13.09 50.55
C VAL A 421 10.43 12.61 51.90
N ILE A 422 10.08 13.55 52.77
CA ILE A 422 9.53 13.31 54.12
C ILE A 422 8.02 13.62 54.17
N GLY A 423 7.56 14.55 53.34
CA GLY A 423 6.14 14.92 53.25
C GLY A 423 5.86 15.87 52.08
N GLY A 424 4.60 16.23 51.86
CA GLY A 424 4.20 17.16 50.81
C GLY A 424 2.73 17.56 50.93
N ASP A 425 2.38 18.67 50.31
CA ASP A 425 1.06 19.29 50.44
C ASP A 425 0.03 18.58 49.53
N SER A 426 -0.55 17.48 50.05
CA SER A 426 -1.59 16.70 49.39
C SER A 426 -2.97 17.35 49.53
N GLY A 427 -3.15 18.47 48.82
CA GLY A 427 -4.44 19.12 48.66
C GLY A 427 -5.51 18.13 48.20
N LYS A 428 -6.70 18.17 48.83
CA LYS A 428 -7.80 17.23 48.59
C LYS A 428 -8.26 17.27 47.12
N GLY A 429 -7.85 16.31 46.29
CA GLY A 429 -8.35 16.25 44.92
C GLY A 429 -7.58 15.44 43.86
N ALA A 430 -6.75 14.45 44.20
CA ALA A 430 -6.21 13.51 43.21
C ALA A 430 -5.97 12.13 43.84
N GLY A 431 -6.38 11.06 43.16
CA GLY A 431 -6.35 9.69 43.68
C GLY A 431 -5.01 8.98 43.49
N ARG A 432 -4.67 8.13 44.48
CA ARG A 432 -3.58 7.12 44.49
C ARG A 432 -2.15 7.68 44.37
N GLY A 433 -1.44 7.67 45.51
CA GLY A 433 -0.02 8.04 45.58
C GLY A 433 0.91 7.06 44.86
N LEU A 434 2.09 7.55 44.51
CA LEU A 434 3.16 6.82 43.85
C LEU A 434 3.81 5.80 44.81
N PRO A 435 3.93 4.51 44.46
CA PRO A 435 4.79 3.59 45.20
C PRO A 435 6.26 3.90 44.92
N ALA A 436 7.07 3.99 45.97
CA ALA A 436 8.51 4.16 45.84
C ALA A 436 9.17 2.82 45.46
N THR A 437 9.90 2.78 44.34
CA THR A 437 10.74 1.64 43.97
C THR A 437 12.09 1.74 44.67
N GLY A 438 12.33 0.90 45.67
CA GLY A 438 13.62 0.73 46.35
C GLY A 438 14.08 -0.73 46.22
N ALA A 439 15.38 -0.93 45.94
CA ALA A 439 15.96 -2.25 45.73
C ALA A 439 16.57 -2.83 47.02
N GLU A 440 16.16 -4.07 47.32
CA GLU A 440 16.87 -5.15 48.03
C GLU A 440 17.30 -4.97 49.51
N GLY A 441 17.15 -6.07 50.28
CA GLY A 441 17.38 -6.15 51.75
C GLY A 441 18.77 -6.69 52.12
N PRO A 442 18.95 -7.57 53.14
CA PRO A 442 17.95 -8.49 53.77
C PRO A 442 17.92 -8.50 55.33
N ALA A 443 16.98 -9.30 55.89
CA ALA A 443 16.94 -9.84 57.27
C ALA A 443 16.81 -8.82 58.43
N THR A 444 16.14 -9.03 59.57
CA THR A 444 15.21 -10.05 60.14
C THR A 444 14.57 -9.41 61.42
N ASP A 445 13.52 -9.86 62.11
CA ASP A 445 12.59 -11.02 62.06
C ASP A 445 11.13 -10.52 62.36
N ASP A 446 10.19 -11.44 62.60
CA ASP A 446 8.91 -11.35 63.34
C ASP A 446 8.08 -10.03 63.39
N ILE A 447 6.88 -10.02 62.75
CA ILE A 447 5.53 -10.03 63.40
C ILE A 447 4.47 -10.52 62.35
N ASP A 448 3.47 -11.26 62.84
CA ASP A 448 2.33 -11.91 62.16
C ASP A 448 1.70 -11.30 60.89
N LEU A 449 2.02 -11.96 59.77
CA LEU A 449 1.10 -12.62 58.83
C LEU A 449 -0.42 -12.25 58.83
N ALA A 450 -0.84 -11.50 57.81
CA ALA A 450 -2.15 -11.66 57.17
C ALA A 450 -1.97 -11.78 55.64
N ILE A 451 -2.43 -12.90 55.06
CA ILE A 451 -1.99 -13.36 53.74
C ILE A 451 -2.75 -12.69 52.60
N ALA A 452 -2.00 -12.10 51.65
CA ALA A 452 -2.44 -11.86 50.28
C ALA A 452 -1.36 -12.38 49.31
N GLY A 453 -1.32 -13.71 49.15
CA GLY A 453 -0.35 -14.37 48.28
C GLY A 453 -0.65 -14.16 46.81
N GLY A 454 0.36 -13.71 46.05
CA GLY A 454 0.41 -13.87 44.60
C GLY A 454 1.32 -15.04 44.24
N LEU A 455 0.86 -15.93 43.35
CA LEU A 455 1.70 -16.81 42.54
C LEU A 455 1.33 -16.50 41.07
N ALA A 456 2.25 -15.91 40.30
CA ALA A 456 3.36 -16.56 39.60
C ALA A 456 2.97 -16.99 38.19
N LEU A 457 3.71 -16.48 37.20
CA LEU A 457 3.60 -16.83 35.80
C LEU A 457 4.46 -18.08 35.51
N THR A 458 3.87 -19.13 34.94
CA THR A 458 4.61 -20.19 34.27
C THR A 458 4.05 -20.44 32.87
N VAL A 459 4.95 -20.56 31.90
CA VAL A 459 4.63 -20.86 30.50
C VAL A 459 4.58 -22.38 30.32
N VAL A 460 3.52 -22.90 29.71
CA VAL A 460 3.53 -24.23 29.09
C VAL A 460 2.89 -24.14 27.71
N VAL A 461 3.62 -24.67 26.72
CA VAL A 461 3.18 -24.87 25.34
C VAL A 461 2.48 -26.23 25.23
N SER A 462 1.32 -26.33 24.58
CA SER A 462 1.02 -27.39 23.58
C SER A 462 -0.40 -27.35 23.01
N THR A 463 -0.51 -27.95 21.84
CA THR A 463 -1.63 -28.05 20.90
C THR A 463 -2.65 -29.17 21.22
N VAL A 464 -3.73 -29.19 20.41
CA VAL A 464 -4.57 -30.35 19.98
C VAL A 464 -6.00 -30.48 20.56
N VAL A 465 -6.97 -30.11 19.70
CA VAL A 465 -8.19 -30.85 19.26
C VAL A 465 -8.89 -31.83 20.24
N VAL A 466 -10.22 -31.69 20.43
CA VAL A 466 -11.28 -32.69 20.08
C VAL A 466 -12.70 -32.21 20.45
N CYS A 467 -13.69 -32.56 19.61
CA CYS A 467 -15.12 -32.29 19.74
C CYS A 467 -15.86 -33.10 20.83
N ARG A 468 -16.99 -32.56 21.34
CA ARG A 468 -18.38 -33.12 21.26
C ARG A 468 -19.34 -32.27 22.12
N ARG A 469 -20.41 -31.69 21.56
CA ARG A 469 -21.78 -32.24 21.36
C ARG A 469 -22.51 -32.67 22.64
N HIS A 470 -23.54 -31.91 23.03
CA HIS A 470 -24.95 -32.30 23.32
C HIS A 470 -25.71 -30.99 23.65
N ALA A 471 -26.75 -30.52 22.95
CA ALA A 471 -28.03 -31.08 22.48
C ALA A 471 -29.16 -31.04 23.53
N ALA A 472 -30.05 -30.05 23.37
CA ALA A 472 -31.44 -29.98 23.85
C ALA A 472 -32.20 -29.18 22.75
N ARG A 473 -33.24 -29.66 22.06
CA ARG A 473 -34.63 -29.91 22.55
C ARG A 473 -35.10 -28.71 23.38
N ILE A 474 -35.95 -27.83 22.87
CA ILE A 474 -37.26 -28.08 22.22
C ILE A 474 -37.33 -27.46 20.81
#